data_AF-A0A535X3F2-F1
#
_entry.id   AF-A0A535X3F2-F1
#
_cell.length_a   1.000
_cell.length_b   1.000
_cell.length_c   1.000
_cell.angle_alpha   90.00
_cell.angle_beta   90.00
_cell.angle_gamma   90.00
#
_symmetry.space_group_name_H-M   'P 1'
#
loop_
_entity.id
_entity.type
_entity.pdbx_description
1 polymer ?
#
loop_
_entity_poly.entity_id
_entity_poly.type
_entity_poly.pdbx_seq_one_letter_code
_entity_poly.pdbx_strand_id
1 'polypeptide(L)'
;AVSRDDAKAGATLTKLRGGSQGKKYLWHDTTYGGITITVGAPSTSTKPTSGGLKAGAYAIVDHVVVIASSEALIREIIDADQGRSARLVDSADYKATLAKLPSDRLALVYVNGKSILSNLKSQLTTPLAASLAGIKGLGDAEAFQGAALALSARQDGIVADAAVRLDAGKLSASTRDAMTHAGHAATVIGWIPSSSDGFFAFANVNRTIQSALDQAGPDPSVRKATDSAGLTGPQGILQHLTGDFAVEAELDRSFFPTGAVMLGTDDATRMRNFFNGILGLAAGGQVGRSTTSTYRGVTITTMAIPGIGTQDHFLPAFAVLDGMGILASTPTELKAIIDAHKDHTAISRDATYGAAATASLPNPASVFYLDLAKIVKAIETAPAGSAVQGLHLKATGNLTPLRAFMLTSDSSPDGMVERFVVLVQ
;
A
#
# COMPACT_ATOMS: atom_id res chain seq x y z
N ALA A 1 2.01 -23.63 -15.89
CA ALA A 1 2.09 -22.79 -17.11
C ALA A 1 1.59 -23.60 -18.30
N VAL A 2 0.74 -23.03 -19.16
CA VAL A 2 0.24 -23.74 -20.35
C VAL A 2 1.39 -23.87 -21.36
N SER A 3 1.70 -25.10 -21.71
CA SER A 3 2.63 -25.51 -22.73
C SER A 3 1.95 -25.44 -24.09
N ARG A 4 2.63 -24.81 -25.06
CA ARG A 4 2.24 -24.88 -26.47
C ARG A 4 2.94 -26.03 -27.20
N ASP A 5 3.91 -26.67 -26.55
CA ASP A 5 4.81 -27.69 -27.10
C ASP A 5 5.36 -28.52 -25.95
N ASP A 6 4.68 -29.63 -25.65
CA ASP A 6 4.99 -30.48 -24.49
C ASP A 6 6.36 -31.14 -24.60
N ALA A 7 6.85 -31.38 -25.82
CA ALA A 7 8.19 -31.91 -26.04
C ALA A 7 9.25 -30.90 -25.59
N LYS A 8 9.08 -29.61 -25.92
CA LYS A 8 9.99 -28.54 -25.44
C LYS A 8 9.84 -28.27 -23.95
N ALA A 9 8.63 -28.35 -23.40
CA ALA A 9 8.41 -28.26 -21.96
C ALA A 9 9.16 -29.40 -21.23
N GLY A 10 9.01 -30.63 -21.72
CA GLY A 10 9.73 -31.82 -21.23
C GLY A 10 11.26 -31.67 -21.34
N ALA A 11 11.76 -31.13 -22.45
CA ALA A 11 13.19 -30.84 -22.61
C ALA A 11 13.70 -29.81 -21.59
N THR A 12 12.88 -28.80 -21.26
CA THR A 12 13.21 -27.77 -20.27
C THR A 12 13.27 -28.36 -18.85
N LEU A 13 12.30 -29.21 -18.50
CA LEU A 13 12.28 -29.92 -17.22
C LEU A 13 13.44 -30.92 -17.10
N THR A 14 13.85 -31.53 -18.22
CA THR A 14 15.04 -32.39 -18.28
C THR A 14 16.32 -31.59 -18.06
N LYS A 15 16.44 -30.40 -18.64
CA LYS A 15 17.55 -29.47 -18.34
C LYS A 15 17.58 -29.06 -16.88
N LEU A 16 16.41 -28.85 -16.26
CA LEU A 16 16.30 -28.53 -14.83
C LEU A 16 16.85 -29.66 -13.95
N ARG A 17 16.56 -30.94 -14.29
CA ARG A 17 17.17 -32.11 -13.61
C ARG A 17 18.69 -32.14 -13.75
N GLY A 18 19.20 -31.85 -14.94
CA GLY A 18 20.64 -31.86 -15.23
C GLY A 18 21.41 -30.64 -14.69
N GLY A 19 20.71 -29.60 -14.25
CA GLY A 19 21.32 -28.37 -13.73
C GLY A 19 21.98 -28.53 -12.37
N SER A 20 22.72 -27.50 -11.94
CA SER A 20 23.46 -27.50 -10.66
C SER A 20 22.57 -27.72 -9.43
N GLN A 21 21.31 -27.26 -9.46
CA GLN A 21 20.33 -27.54 -8.41
C GLN A 21 19.67 -28.91 -8.58
N GLY A 22 19.34 -29.33 -9.81
CA GLY A 22 18.70 -30.61 -10.08
C GLY A 22 19.58 -31.81 -9.72
N LYS A 23 20.90 -31.71 -9.91
CA LYS A 23 21.87 -32.74 -9.50
C LYS A 23 21.93 -33.01 -7.99
N LYS A 24 21.34 -32.13 -7.16
CA LYS A 24 21.20 -32.34 -5.71
C LYS A 24 20.03 -33.27 -5.34
N TYR A 25 19.31 -33.77 -6.34
CA TYR A 25 18.18 -34.67 -6.17
C TYR A 25 18.43 -36.00 -6.89
N LEU A 26 17.99 -37.08 -6.27
CA LEU A 26 17.78 -38.39 -6.88
C LEU A 26 16.40 -38.38 -7.52
N TRP A 27 16.38 -38.39 -8.85
CA TRP A 27 15.16 -38.34 -9.65
C TRP A 27 14.68 -39.74 -10.01
N HIS A 28 13.38 -39.97 -9.86
CA HIS A 28 12.71 -41.14 -10.40
C HIS A 28 11.37 -40.72 -10.98
N ASP A 29 10.84 -41.54 -11.88
CA ASP A 29 9.56 -41.30 -12.53
C ASP A 29 8.54 -42.30 -11.98
N THR A 30 7.35 -41.81 -11.65
CA THR A 30 6.17 -42.61 -11.28
C THR A 30 5.05 -42.33 -12.28
N THR A 31 4.08 -43.22 -12.40
CA THR A 31 2.91 -42.99 -13.26
C THR A 31 1.66 -43.00 -12.40
N TYR A 32 0.78 -42.02 -12.63
CA TYR A 32 -0.51 -41.92 -11.96
C TYR A 32 -1.54 -41.33 -12.91
N GLY A 33 -2.72 -41.94 -13.01
CA GLY A 33 -3.78 -41.49 -13.92
C GLY A 33 -3.34 -41.43 -15.39
N GLY A 34 -2.38 -42.25 -15.82
CA GLY A 34 -1.81 -42.20 -17.18
C GLY A 34 -0.80 -41.08 -17.42
N ILE A 35 -0.45 -40.28 -16.41
CA ILE A 35 0.50 -39.18 -16.49
C ILE A 35 1.79 -39.56 -15.73
N THR A 36 2.94 -39.26 -16.35
CA THR A 36 4.24 -39.43 -15.70
C THR A 36 4.53 -38.27 -14.76
N ILE A 37 4.84 -38.59 -13.51
CA ILE A 37 5.28 -37.64 -12.48
C ILE A 37 6.76 -37.90 -12.22
N THR A 38 7.58 -36.86 -12.32
CA THR A 38 8.99 -36.94 -11.93
C THR A 38 9.15 -36.42 -10.51
N VAL A 39 9.73 -37.24 -9.63
CA VAL A 39 9.91 -36.95 -8.21
C VAL A 39 11.40 -36.88 -7.87
N GLY A 40 11.81 -35.79 -7.23
CA GLY A 40 13.17 -35.56 -6.75
C GLY A 40 13.24 -35.68 -5.24
N ALA A 41 14.02 -36.63 -4.74
CA ALA A 41 14.40 -36.74 -3.33
C ALA A 41 15.81 -36.15 -3.12
N PRO A 42 16.08 -35.36 -2.07
CA PRO A 42 17.42 -34.84 -1.81
C PRO A 42 18.47 -35.95 -1.75
N SER A 43 19.63 -35.76 -2.40
CA SER A 43 20.66 -36.81 -2.51
C SER A 43 21.47 -37.06 -1.23
N THR A 44 21.35 -36.18 -0.23
CA THR A 44 22.00 -36.32 1.07
C THR A 44 20.96 -36.57 2.16
N SER A 45 21.09 -37.67 2.91
CA SER A 45 20.15 -38.12 3.96
C SER A 45 20.10 -37.24 5.22
N THR A 46 20.77 -36.09 5.22
CA THR A 46 20.79 -35.19 6.37
C THR A 46 19.43 -34.55 6.54
N LYS A 47 18.78 -34.84 7.69
CA LYS A 47 17.50 -34.29 8.12
C LYS A 47 17.44 -32.78 7.78
N PRO A 48 16.40 -32.28 7.07
CA PRO A 48 16.35 -30.88 6.71
C PRO A 48 16.38 -30.03 7.98
N THR A 49 17.45 -29.28 8.18
CA THR A 49 17.38 -28.07 9.01
C THR A 49 16.50 -27.06 8.29
N SER A 50 16.11 -25.97 8.93
CA SER A 50 15.18 -24.94 8.42
C SER A 50 15.62 -24.20 7.13
N GLY A 51 16.64 -24.70 6.41
CA GLY A 51 17.05 -24.31 5.06
C GLY A 51 17.48 -25.47 4.15
N GLY A 52 17.18 -26.73 4.50
CA GLY A 52 17.53 -27.92 3.70
C GLY A 52 16.63 -28.12 2.47
N LEU A 53 17.16 -28.77 1.43
CA LEU A 53 16.40 -29.15 0.23
C LEU A 53 15.21 -30.04 0.63
N LYS A 54 14.00 -29.71 0.17
CA LYS A 54 12.79 -30.52 0.36
C LYS A 54 12.54 -31.33 -0.91
N ALA A 55 11.91 -32.49 -0.78
CA ALA A 55 11.43 -33.23 -1.94
C ALA A 55 10.56 -32.32 -2.83
N GLY A 56 10.65 -32.51 -4.13
CA GLY A 56 9.88 -31.77 -5.12
C GLY A 56 9.43 -32.70 -6.24
N ALA A 57 8.35 -32.36 -6.91
CA ALA A 57 7.84 -33.13 -8.03
C ALA A 57 7.40 -32.20 -9.16
N TYR A 58 7.37 -32.72 -10.39
CA TYR A 58 6.76 -32.04 -11.52
C TYR A 58 6.09 -33.02 -12.48
N ALA A 59 5.14 -32.51 -13.27
CA ALA A 59 4.47 -33.25 -14.35
C ALA A 59 3.98 -32.28 -15.43
N ILE A 60 3.59 -32.82 -16.59
CA ILE A 60 2.80 -32.11 -17.60
C ILE A 60 1.40 -32.74 -17.58
N VAL A 61 0.38 -31.98 -17.19
CA VAL A 61 -1.01 -32.40 -17.05
C VAL A 61 -1.85 -31.54 -17.99
N ASP A 62 -2.54 -32.15 -18.96
CA ASP A 62 -3.34 -31.44 -19.99
C ASP A 62 -2.61 -30.21 -20.59
N HIS A 63 -1.43 -30.43 -21.15
CA HIS A 63 -0.57 -29.36 -21.67
C HIS A 63 -0.19 -28.29 -20.62
N VAL A 64 -0.23 -28.56 -19.32
CA VAL A 64 0.19 -27.62 -18.27
C VAL A 64 1.36 -28.18 -17.48
N VAL A 65 2.46 -27.44 -17.44
CA VAL A 65 3.58 -27.75 -16.52
C VAL A 65 3.15 -27.45 -15.09
N VAL A 66 3.16 -28.50 -14.27
CA VAL A 66 2.86 -28.49 -12.83
C VAL A 66 4.15 -28.76 -12.07
N ILE A 67 4.45 -27.93 -11.07
CA ILE A 67 5.57 -28.11 -10.14
C ILE A 67 5.01 -28.02 -8.73
N ALA A 68 5.35 -28.99 -7.87
CA ALA A 68 4.83 -29.07 -6.52
C ALA A 68 5.90 -29.52 -5.51
N SER A 69 5.63 -29.27 -4.23
CA SER A 69 6.51 -29.71 -3.12
C SER A 69 6.36 -31.19 -2.75
N SER A 70 5.47 -31.93 -3.40
CA SER A 70 5.30 -33.36 -3.21
C SER A 70 4.61 -34.01 -4.41
N GLU A 71 4.82 -35.31 -4.58
CA GLU A 71 4.09 -36.12 -5.55
C GLU A 71 2.58 -36.13 -5.27
N ALA A 72 2.20 -36.19 -3.99
CA ALA A 72 0.79 -36.23 -3.57
C ALA A 72 -0.01 -35.02 -4.11
N LEU A 73 0.58 -33.81 -4.07
CA LEU A 73 -0.06 -32.61 -4.62
C LEU A 73 -0.24 -32.69 -6.15
N ILE A 74 0.68 -33.34 -6.87
CA ILE A 74 0.51 -33.55 -8.32
C ILE A 74 -0.61 -34.55 -8.59
N ARG A 75 -0.70 -35.62 -7.79
CA ARG A 75 -1.80 -36.60 -7.89
C ARG A 75 -3.16 -35.94 -7.66
N GLU A 76 -3.27 -35.06 -6.66
CA GLU A 76 -4.49 -34.28 -6.42
C GLU A 76 -4.88 -33.40 -7.63
N ILE A 77 -3.89 -32.78 -8.30
CA ILE A 77 -4.11 -32.00 -9.52
C ILE A 77 -4.59 -32.89 -10.68
N ILE A 78 -3.99 -34.06 -10.86
CA ILE A 78 -4.41 -35.05 -11.88
C ILE A 78 -5.84 -35.54 -11.60
N ASP A 79 -6.18 -35.79 -10.33
CA ASP A 79 -7.52 -36.20 -9.95
C ASP A 79 -8.56 -35.11 -10.24
N ALA A 80 -8.20 -33.84 -10.00
CA ALA A 80 -9.09 -32.70 -10.29
C ALA A 80 -9.30 -32.50 -11.79
N ASP A 81 -8.23 -32.67 -12.59
CA ASP A 81 -8.27 -32.59 -14.05
C ASP A 81 -9.18 -33.68 -14.65
N GLN A 82 -9.07 -34.91 -14.13
CA GLN A 82 -9.86 -36.06 -14.58
C GLN A 82 -11.26 -36.13 -13.97
N GLY A 83 -11.71 -35.10 -13.24
CA GLY A 83 -13.03 -35.04 -12.61
C GLY A 83 -13.22 -36.02 -11.44
N ARG A 84 -12.13 -36.58 -10.90
CA ARG A 84 -12.14 -37.49 -9.73
C ARG A 84 -12.13 -36.72 -8.41
N SER A 85 -11.78 -35.44 -8.40
CA SER A 85 -11.88 -34.54 -7.25
C SER A 85 -12.45 -33.18 -7.63
N ALA A 86 -12.93 -32.43 -6.63
CA ALA A 86 -13.50 -31.10 -6.86
C ALA A 86 -12.44 -30.11 -7.32
N ARG A 87 -12.75 -29.30 -8.34
CA ARG A 87 -11.83 -28.30 -8.88
C ARG A 87 -11.96 -26.99 -8.12
N LEU A 88 -10.84 -26.31 -7.91
CA LEU A 88 -10.83 -24.99 -7.28
C LEU A 88 -11.71 -23.98 -8.05
N VAL A 89 -11.72 -24.07 -9.38
CA VAL A 89 -12.50 -23.18 -10.25
C VAL A 89 -14.01 -23.29 -10.04
N ASP A 90 -14.50 -24.38 -9.42
CA ASP A 90 -15.91 -24.57 -9.12
C ASP A 90 -16.32 -23.97 -7.77
N SER A 91 -15.36 -23.64 -6.91
CA SER A 91 -15.60 -23.03 -5.60
C SER A 91 -16.23 -21.65 -5.72
N ALA A 92 -17.31 -21.42 -4.96
CA ALA A 92 -17.96 -20.12 -4.87
C ALA A 92 -17.01 -19.04 -4.33
N ASP A 93 -16.20 -19.37 -3.30
CA ASP A 93 -15.24 -18.43 -2.70
C ASP A 93 -14.15 -18.04 -3.71
N TYR A 94 -13.70 -18.99 -4.53
CA TYR A 94 -12.73 -18.73 -5.60
C TYR A 94 -13.31 -17.79 -6.65
N LYS A 95 -14.47 -18.13 -7.23
CA LYS A 95 -15.15 -17.30 -8.23
C LYS A 95 -15.42 -15.90 -7.72
N ALA A 96 -15.90 -15.79 -6.49
CA ALA A 96 -16.28 -14.51 -5.90
C ALA A 96 -15.06 -13.66 -5.48
N THR A 97 -13.91 -14.28 -5.18
CA THR A 97 -12.65 -13.53 -4.98
C THR A 97 -12.09 -13.04 -6.31
N LEU A 98 -12.09 -13.89 -7.35
CA LEU A 98 -11.58 -13.52 -8.67
C LEU A 98 -12.44 -12.47 -9.37
N ALA A 99 -13.73 -12.39 -9.08
CA ALA A 99 -14.61 -11.35 -9.60
C ALA A 99 -14.18 -9.92 -9.21
N LYS A 100 -13.35 -9.77 -8.17
CA LYS A 100 -12.77 -8.49 -7.75
C LYS A 100 -11.48 -8.13 -8.49
N LEU A 101 -10.92 -9.04 -9.28
CA LEU A 101 -9.66 -8.85 -9.99
C LEU A 101 -9.87 -8.71 -11.50
N PRO A 102 -8.94 -8.07 -12.23
CA PRO A 102 -8.99 -8.06 -13.69
C PRO A 102 -9.02 -9.47 -14.30
N SER A 103 -9.82 -9.64 -15.35
CA SER A 103 -9.85 -10.88 -16.14
C SER A 103 -8.52 -11.11 -16.86
N ASP A 104 -7.93 -10.02 -17.37
CA ASP A 104 -6.73 -10.04 -18.19
C ASP A 104 -5.50 -9.90 -17.30
N ARG A 105 -4.83 -11.02 -17.08
CA ARG A 105 -3.71 -11.14 -16.15
C ARG A 105 -2.65 -12.11 -16.67
N LEU A 106 -1.40 -11.77 -16.42
CA LEU A 106 -0.22 -12.59 -16.68
C LEU A 106 -0.03 -13.68 -15.63
N ALA A 107 -0.33 -13.38 -14.38
CA ALA A 107 -0.20 -14.30 -13.27
C ALA A 107 -1.34 -14.12 -12.26
N LEU A 108 -1.66 -15.20 -11.56
CA LEU A 108 -2.63 -15.22 -10.48
C LEU A 108 -2.07 -16.07 -9.33
N VAL A 109 -2.09 -15.51 -8.14
CA VAL A 109 -1.92 -16.25 -6.89
C VAL A 109 -3.27 -16.21 -6.18
N TYR A 110 -3.76 -17.36 -5.71
CA TYR A 110 -4.99 -17.44 -4.94
C TYR A 110 -4.74 -18.22 -3.65
N VAL A 111 -5.41 -17.78 -2.59
CA VAL A 111 -5.33 -18.32 -1.26
C VAL A 111 -6.74 -18.57 -0.73
N ASN A 112 -7.02 -19.82 -0.36
CA ASN A 112 -8.29 -20.20 0.23
C ASN A 112 -8.32 -19.86 1.73
N GLY A 113 -9.28 -19.05 2.16
CA GLY A 113 -9.35 -18.62 3.57
C GLY A 113 -9.63 -19.74 4.55
N LYS A 114 -10.49 -20.69 4.19
CA LYS A 114 -10.83 -21.86 5.03
C LYS A 114 -9.60 -22.75 5.29
N SER A 115 -8.73 -22.89 4.30
CA SER A 115 -7.50 -23.70 4.40
C SER A 115 -6.37 -23.02 5.18
N ILE A 116 -6.39 -21.68 5.22
CA ILE A 116 -5.40 -20.90 5.96
C ILE A 116 -5.75 -20.82 7.44
N LEU A 117 -7.02 -20.66 7.81
CA LEU A 117 -7.42 -20.49 9.21
C LEU A 117 -6.99 -21.65 10.12
N SER A 118 -6.96 -22.87 9.59
CA SER A 118 -6.46 -24.06 10.29
C SER A 118 -4.95 -24.04 10.56
N ASN A 119 -4.18 -23.27 9.78
CA ASN A 119 -2.71 -23.21 9.83
C ASN A 119 -2.17 -21.82 10.27
N LEU A 120 -3.04 -20.82 10.44
CA LEU A 120 -2.70 -19.41 10.60
C LEU A 120 -2.01 -19.08 11.93
N LYS A 121 -2.20 -19.89 12.98
CA LYS A 121 -1.61 -19.64 14.31
C LYS A 121 -0.07 -19.67 14.32
N SER A 122 0.61 -20.16 13.27
CA SER A 122 2.06 -20.35 13.27
C SER A 122 2.86 -19.70 12.13
N GLN A 123 2.23 -19.01 11.16
CA GLN A 123 2.91 -18.57 9.92
C GLN A 123 2.70 -17.11 9.48
N LEU A 124 2.15 -16.24 10.32
CA LEU A 124 1.94 -14.83 10.00
C LEU A 124 3.22 -13.99 10.15
N THR A 125 4.11 -14.05 9.15
CA THR A 125 5.27 -13.12 9.02
C THR A 125 5.41 -12.50 7.63
N THR A 126 4.40 -12.62 6.76
CA THR A 126 4.46 -12.12 5.38
C THR A 126 3.86 -10.70 5.21
N PRO A 127 4.20 -9.96 4.14
CA PRO A 127 3.61 -8.64 3.86
C PRO A 127 2.08 -8.64 3.71
N LEU A 128 1.49 -9.76 3.26
CA LEU A 128 0.04 -9.97 3.24
C LEU A 128 -0.55 -9.96 4.66
N ALA A 129 0.23 -10.34 5.68
CA ALA A 129 -0.18 -10.24 7.07
C ALA A 129 -0.24 -8.78 7.56
N ALA A 130 0.49 -7.84 6.94
CA ALA A 130 0.46 -6.43 7.29
C ALA A 130 -0.79 -5.72 6.75
N SER A 131 -1.24 -6.06 5.53
CA SER A 131 -2.55 -5.64 5.02
C SER A 131 -3.71 -6.31 5.77
N LEU A 132 -3.52 -7.54 6.27
CA LEU A 132 -4.43 -8.18 7.23
C LEU A 132 -4.25 -7.67 8.67
N ALA A 133 -3.23 -6.90 9.02
CA ALA A 133 -3.01 -6.42 10.40
C ALA A 133 -4.04 -5.34 10.83
N GLY A 134 -4.80 -4.80 9.87
CA GLY A 134 -6.00 -4.00 10.14
C GLY A 134 -7.19 -4.82 10.66
N ILE A 135 -7.15 -6.16 10.54
CA ILE A 135 -8.19 -7.09 10.98
C ILE A 135 -7.93 -7.43 12.46
N LYS A 136 -8.46 -6.58 13.34
CA LYS A 136 -8.22 -6.66 14.79
C LYS A 136 -9.12 -7.70 15.45
N GLY A 137 -8.71 -8.97 15.41
CA GLY A 137 -9.25 -10.01 16.30
C GLY A 137 -9.59 -11.35 15.64
N LEU A 138 -9.93 -12.34 16.48
CA LEU A 138 -10.23 -13.72 16.05
C LEU A 138 -11.54 -13.86 15.25
N GLY A 139 -12.60 -13.11 15.58
CA GLY A 139 -13.86 -13.13 14.79
C GLY A 139 -13.68 -12.55 13.39
N ASP A 140 -12.76 -11.61 13.31
CA ASP A 140 -12.31 -10.93 12.11
C ASP A 140 -11.43 -11.87 11.24
N ALA A 141 -10.72 -12.82 11.84
CA ALA A 141 -10.08 -13.94 11.13
C ALA A 141 -11.11 -14.96 10.58
N GLU A 142 -12.17 -15.29 11.33
CA GLU A 142 -13.25 -16.17 10.85
C GLU A 142 -14.06 -15.58 9.69
N ALA A 143 -13.99 -14.26 9.51
CA ALA A 143 -14.54 -13.58 8.35
C ALA A 143 -13.72 -13.82 7.08
N PHE A 144 -12.47 -14.28 7.15
CA PHE A 144 -11.61 -14.44 5.99
C PHE A 144 -12.07 -15.57 5.07
N GLN A 145 -12.52 -15.23 3.85
CA GLN A 145 -13.00 -16.18 2.85
C GLN A 145 -11.92 -16.54 1.82
N GLY A 146 -11.07 -15.58 1.46
CA GLY A 146 -9.96 -15.81 0.54
C GLY A 146 -9.19 -14.54 0.21
N ALA A 147 -8.03 -14.72 -0.40
CA ALA A 147 -7.24 -13.63 -0.96
C ALA A 147 -6.68 -14.02 -2.33
N ALA A 148 -6.49 -13.05 -3.19
CA ALA A 148 -5.88 -13.25 -4.49
C ALA A 148 -5.00 -12.07 -4.89
N LEU A 149 -3.95 -12.36 -5.67
CA LEU A 149 -3.09 -11.38 -6.30
C LEU A 149 -3.05 -11.67 -7.80
N ALA A 150 -3.43 -10.69 -8.61
CA ALA A 150 -3.27 -10.73 -10.07
C ALA A 150 -2.16 -9.77 -10.48
N LEU A 151 -1.36 -10.20 -11.47
CA LEU A 151 -0.37 -9.37 -12.12
C LEU A 151 -0.77 -9.19 -13.59
N SER A 152 -0.81 -7.96 -14.07
CA SER A 152 -1.19 -7.62 -15.44
C SER A 152 -0.13 -6.72 -16.07
N ALA A 153 0.19 -6.96 -17.33
CA ALA A 153 1.02 -6.05 -18.12
C ALA A 153 0.14 -5.07 -18.87
N ARG A 154 0.64 -3.84 -18.98
CA ARG A 154 0.11 -2.78 -19.81
C ARG A 154 1.20 -2.31 -20.77
N GLN A 155 0.80 -1.54 -21.78
CA GLN A 155 1.77 -0.93 -22.70
C GLN A 155 2.68 0.09 -21.99
N ASP A 156 2.17 0.72 -20.93
CA ASP A 156 2.80 1.80 -20.17
C ASP A 156 3.28 1.34 -18.78
N GLY A 157 3.24 0.04 -18.46
CA GLY A 157 3.56 -0.39 -17.10
C GLY A 157 3.11 -1.80 -16.71
N ILE A 158 3.19 -2.04 -15.41
CA ILE A 158 2.72 -3.26 -14.74
C ILE A 158 1.73 -2.86 -13.65
N VAL A 159 0.64 -3.61 -13.56
CA VAL A 159 -0.35 -3.47 -12.50
C VAL A 159 -0.40 -4.75 -11.70
N ALA A 160 -0.41 -4.63 -10.38
CA ALA A 160 -0.73 -5.73 -9.48
C ALA A 160 -2.00 -5.39 -8.70
N ASP A 161 -2.98 -6.28 -8.74
CA ASP A 161 -4.22 -6.17 -7.99
C ASP A 161 -4.21 -7.21 -6.88
N ALA A 162 -4.39 -6.78 -5.64
CA ALA A 162 -4.63 -7.65 -4.50
C ALA A 162 -6.10 -7.51 -4.07
N ALA A 163 -6.79 -8.63 -3.92
CA ALA A 163 -8.16 -8.67 -3.42
C ALA A 163 -8.23 -9.57 -2.20
N VAL A 164 -8.90 -9.08 -1.16
CA VAL A 164 -9.26 -9.84 0.04
C VAL A 164 -10.77 -9.93 0.11
N ARG A 165 -11.29 -11.12 0.35
CA ARG A 165 -12.73 -11.37 0.51
C ARG A 165 -13.05 -11.70 1.96
N LEU A 166 -14.05 -11.01 2.49
CA LEU A 166 -14.50 -11.14 3.87
C LEU A 166 -16.00 -11.45 3.95
N ASP A 167 -16.38 -12.19 4.98
CA ASP A 167 -17.76 -12.42 5.38
C ASP A 167 -18.24 -11.26 6.26
N ALA A 168 -19.00 -10.34 5.68
CA ALA A 168 -19.53 -9.17 6.37
C ALA A 168 -20.33 -9.53 7.65
N GLY A 169 -20.99 -10.69 7.67
CA GLY A 169 -21.78 -11.17 8.80
C GLY A 169 -20.94 -11.58 10.00
N LYS A 170 -19.67 -11.92 9.77
CA LYS A 170 -18.73 -12.37 10.82
C LYS A 170 -17.79 -11.28 11.31
N LEU A 171 -17.72 -10.15 10.60
CA LEU A 171 -16.93 -9.00 11.04
C LEU A 171 -17.44 -8.44 12.36
N SER A 172 -16.52 -7.91 13.17
CA SER A 172 -16.88 -7.07 14.31
C SER A 172 -17.68 -5.84 13.85
N ALA A 173 -18.48 -5.25 14.74
CA ALA A 173 -19.25 -4.05 14.42
C ALA A 173 -18.35 -2.89 14.00
N SER A 174 -17.20 -2.71 14.66
CA SER A 174 -16.21 -1.69 14.34
C SER A 174 -15.55 -1.91 12.97
N THR A 175 -15.19 -3.16 12.64
CA THR A 175 -14.56 -3.47 11.34
C THR A 175 -15.58 -3.31 10.21
N ARG A 176 -16.82 -3.78 10.40
CA ARG A 176 -17.90 -3.59 9.44
C ARG A 176 -18.19 -2.11 9.20
N ASP A 177 -18.25 -1.29 10.25
CA ASP A 177 -18.48 0.14 10.13
C ASP A 177 -17.37 0.84 9.35
N ALA A 178 -16.10 0.49 9.63
CA ALA A 178 -14.95 1.02 8.91
C ALA A 178 -14.99 0.68 7.41
N MET A 179 -15.38 -0.55 7.05
CA MET A 179 -15.47 -1.01 5.66
C MET A 179 -16.70 -0.48 4.92
N THR A 180 -17.82 -0.25 5.62
CA THR A 180 -19.06 0.27 5.01
C THR A 180 -18.93 1.74 4.64
N HIS A 181 -18.10 2.45 5.38
CA HIS A 181 -17.91 3.88 5.20
C HIS A 181 -16.50 4.20 4.71
N ALA A 182 -16.01 3.44 3.73
CA ALA A 182 -14.79 3.78 3.00
C ALA A 182 -14.93 5.23 2.48
N GLY A 183 -14.05 6.11 2.94
CA GLY A 183 -14.14 7.52 2.56
C GLY A 183 -13.62 7.72 1.13
N HIS A 184 -13.60 8.95 0.63
CA HIS A 184 -13.13 9.24 -0.73
C HIS A 184 -12.00 10.27 -0.70
N ALA A 185 -10.82 9.90 -1.18
CA ALA A 185 -9.65 10.79 -1.17
C ALA A 185 -9.74 11.93 -2.21
N ALA A 186 -10.74 11.92 -3.10
CA ALA A 186 -10.84 12.86 -4.22
C ALA A 186 -10.87 14.33 -3.78
N THR A 187 -11.55 14.65 -2.68
CA THR A 187 -11.65 16.02 -2.17
C THR A 187 -10.28 16.60 -1.86
N VAL A 188 -9.46 15.87 -1.11
CA VAL A 188 -8.13 16.36 -0.68
C VAL A 188 -7.08 16.28 -1.79
N ILE A 189 -7.22 15.37 -2.76
CA ILE A 189 -6.34 15.32 -3.94
C ILE A 189 -6.42 16.62 -4.75
N GLY A 190 -7.58 17.29 -4.75
CA GLY A 190 -7.77 18.60 -5.37
C GLY A 190 -6.97 19.74 -4.75
N TRP A 191 -6.30 19.52 -3.62
CA TRP A 191 -5.46 20.51 -2.94
C TRP A 191 -3.96 20.29 -3.14
N ILE A 192 -3.57 19.09 -3.59
CA ILE A 192 -2.16 18.71 -3.74
C ILE A 192 -1.56 19.48 -4.92
N PRO A 193 -0.48 20.25 -4.75
CA PRO A 193 0.16 20.95 -5.86
C PRO A 193 0.62 20.02 -6.98
N SER A 194 0.59 20.49 -8.24
CA SER A 194 1.18 19.72 -9.34
C SER A 194 2.71 19.57 -9.26
N SER A 195 3.36 20.42 -8.45
CA SER A 195 4.80 20.35 -8.22
C SER A 195 5.20 19.16 -7.34
N SER A 196 4.33 18.71 -6.43
CA SER A 196 4.62 17.64 -5.47
C SER A 196 5.23 16.39 -6.15
N ASP A 197 6.24 15.82 -5.48
CA ASP A 197 6.94 14.61 -5.92
C ASP A 197 6.26 13.35 -5.40
N GLY A 198 5.48 13.47 -4.32
CA GLY A 198 4.71 12.38 -3.78
C GLY A 198 3.67 12.83 -2.79
N PHE A 199 2.68 11.98 -2.57
CA PHE A 199 1.66 12.23 -1.57
C PHE A 199 1.03 10.94 -1.06
N PHE A 200 0.40 11.04 0.10
CA PHE A 200 -0.53 10.06 0.63
C PHE A 200 -1.82 10.77 1.02
N ALA A 201 -2.93 10.37 0.41
CA ALA A 201 -4.26 10.88 0.67
C ALA A 201 -5.17 9.73 1.09
N PHE A 202 -5.94 9.92 2.15
CA PHE A 202 -6.97 8.97 2.55
C PHE A 202 -8.09 9.70 3.28
N ALA A 203 -9.22 9.02 3.43
CA ALA A 203 -10.39 9.57 4.11
C ALA A 203 -10.69 8.84 5.43
N ASN A 204 -11.59 9.40 6.23
CA ASN A 204 -11.96 8.97 7.59
C ASN A 204 -10.84 9.06 8.64
N VAL A 205 -9.92 10.03 8.54
CA VAL A 205 -8.88 10.23 9.57
C VAL A 205 -9.47 10.45 10.97
N ASN A 206 -10.64 11.08 11.06
CA ASN A 206 -11.40 11.28 12.29
C ASN A 206 -11.74 9.95 12.99
N ARG A 207 -12.21 8.95 12.24
CA ARG A 207 -12.50 7.61 12.80
C ARG A 207 -11.22 6.87 13.17
N THR A 208 -10.17 6.99 12.37
CA THR A 208 -8.86 6.39 12.69
C THR A 208 -8.31 6.94 14.01
N ILE A 209 -8.39 8.26 14.21
CA ILE A 209 -7.99 8.92 15.46
C ILE A 209 -8.90 8.46 16.61
N GLN A 210 -10.22 8.46 16.42
CA GLN A 210 -11.17 8.01 17.45
C GLN A 210 -10.87 6.57 17.88
N SER A 211 -10.65 5.67 16.93
CA SER A 211 -10.31 4.27 17.20
C SER A 211 -8.98 4.13 17.97
N ALA A 212 -7.98 4.96 17.65
CA ALA A 212 -6.72 4.99 18.39
C ALA A 212 -6.90 5.50 19.83
N LEU A 213 -7.76 6.50 20.05
CA LEU A 213 -8.10 7.00 21.38
C LEU A 213 -8.87 5.97 22.20
N ASP A 214 -9.84 5.29 21.59
CA ASP A 214 -10.63 4.24 22.24
C ASP A 214 -9.73 3.06 22.67
N GLN A 215 -8.71 2.73 21.86
CA GLN A 215 -7.72 1.69 22.20
C GLN A 215 -6.75 2.12 23.30
N ALA A 216 -6.38 3.40 23.36
CA ALA A 216 -5.56 3.93 24.45
C ALA A 216 -6.30 3.89 25.80
N GLY A 217 -7.64 3.86 25.78
CA GLY A 217 -8.47 3.80 26.97
C GLY A 217 -8.40 5.08 27.81
N PRO A 218 -8.81 5.03 29.09
CA PRO A 218 -8.93 6.22 29.94
C PRO A 218 -7.58 6.74 30.48
N ASP A 219 -6.48 6.57 29.75
CA ASP A 219 -5.14 7.01 30.18
C ASP A 219 -5.10 8.55 30.39
N PRO A 220 -4.85 9.04 31.62
CA PRO A 220 -4.81 10.46 31.92
C PRO A 220 -3.73 11.23 31.15
N SER A 221 -2.62 10.58 30.80
CA SER A 221 -1.52 11.20 30.06
C SER A 221 -1.89 11.42 28.59
N VAL A 222 -2.53 10.45 27.96
CA VAL A 222 -3.05 10.56 26.59
C VAL A 222 -4.12 11.64 26.53
N ARG A 223 -5.06 11.63 27.49
CA ARG A 223 -6.10 12.66 27.59
C ARG A 223 -5.51 14.06 27.75
N LYS A 224 -4.55 14.24 28.66
CA LYS A 224 -3.89 15.53 28.86
C LYS A 224 -3.17 16.01 27.61
N ALA A 225 -2.44 15.12 26.92
CA ALA A 225 -1.71 15.46 25.71
C ALA A 225 -2.66 15.85 24.56
N THR A 226 -3.73 15.10 24.36
CA THR A 226 -4.72 15.32 23.31
C THR A 226 -5.59 16.55 23.57
N ASP A 227 -5.97 16.81 24.83
CA ASP A 227 -6.65 18.05 25.24
C ASP A 227 -5.71 19.26 25.05
N SER A 228 -4.42 19.15 25.40
CA SER A 228 -3.44 20.23 25.24
C SER A 228 -3.15 20.56 23.78
N ALA A 229 -3.17 19.54 22.91
CA ALA A 229 -3.04 19.73 21.46
C ALA A 229 -4.31 20.36 20.83
N GLY A 230 -5.44 20.40 21.54
CA GLY A 230 -6.72 20.79 20.98
C GLY A 230 -7.36 19.71 20.10
N LEU A 231 -6.94 18.45 20.24
CA LEU A 231 -7.54 17.32 19.54
C LEU A 231 -8.89 16.95 20.17
N THR A 232 -8.91 16.81 21.49
CA THR A 232 -10.07 16.42 22.30
C THR A 232 -10.52 17.54 23.23
N GLY A 233 -11.51 17.27 24.09
CA GLY A 233 -12.09 18.23 25.03
C GLY A 233 -13.19 19.11 24.40
N PRO A 234 -13.79 20.04 25.18
CA PRO A 234 -14.93 20.84 24.72
C PRO A 234 -14.62 21.73 23.50
N GLN A 235 -13.35 22.09 23.31
CA GLN A 235 -12.84 22.90 22.20
C GLN A 235 -12.06 22.07 21.16
N GLY A 236 -12.07 20.74 21.28
CA GLY A 236 -11.31 19.84 20.42
C GLY A 236 -11.79 19.85 18.97
N ILE A 237 -10.86 19.61 18.04
CA ILE A 237 -11.13 19.54 16.61
C ILE A 237 -11.72 18.19 16.17
N LEU A 238 -11.57 17.10 16.95
CA LEU A 238 -11.88 15.75 16.48
C LEU A 238 -13.31 15.58 15.94
N GLN A 239 -14.30 16.18 16.59
CA GLN A 239 -15.71 16.11 16.18
C GLN A 239 -16.03 17.00 14.97
N HIS A 240 -15.09 17.85 14.58
CA HIS A 240 -15.18 18.83 13.50
C HIS A 240 -14.24 18.48 12.33
N LEU A 241 -13.63 17.30 12.35
CA LEU A 241 -12.87 16.76 11.23
C LEU A 241 -13.84 16.07 10.26
N THR A 242 -13.81 16.46 8.99
CA THR A 242 -14.66 15.85 7.93
C THR A 242 -14.17 14.45 7.54
N GLY A 243 -12.95 14.09 7.93
CA GLY A 243 -12.31 12.82 7.64
C GLY A 243 -11.30 12.90 6.50
N ASP A 244 -11.27 13.98 5.72
CA ASP A 244 -10.28 14.18 4.66
C ASP A 244 -8.87 14.38 5.24
N PHE A 245 -7.89 13.65 4.71
CA PHE A 245 -6.49 13.78 5.09
C PHE A 245 -5.58 13.64 3.88
N ALA A 246 -4.56 14.48 3.79
CA ALA A 246 -3.41 14.22 2.95
C ALA A 246 -2.11 14.68 3.60
N VAL A 247 -1.02 14.03 3.21
CA VAL A 247 0.33 14.54 3.35
C VAL A 247 0.95 14.56 1.96
N GLU A 248 1.61 15.66 1.61
CA GLU A 248 2.35 15.79 0.37
C GLU A 248 3.81 16.14 0.68
N ALA A 249 4.68 15.85 -0.28
CA ALA A 249 6.09 16.17 -0.18
C ALA A 249 6.67 16.58 -1.53
N GLU A 250 7.60 17.52 -1.46
CA GLU A 250 8.44 17.97 -2.56
C GLU A 250 9.92 17.92 -2.11
N LEU A 251 10.79 17.54 -3.03
CA LEU A 251 12.24 17.57 -2.85
C LEU A 251 12.80 18.82 -3.51
N ASP A 252 13.34 19.73 -2.71
CA ASP A 252 14.05 20.88 -3.24
C ASP A 252 15.45 20.50 -3.80
N ARG A 253 16.12 21.47 -4.43
CA ARG A 253 17.48 21.28 -5.00
C ARG A 253 18.55 20.98 -3.94
N SER A 254 18.26 21.23 -2.67
CA SER A 254 19.14 20.95 -1.53
C SER A 254 18.84 19.61 -0.87
N PHE A 255 17.91 18.82 -1.43
CA PHE A 255 17.44 17.56 -0.84
C PHE A 255 16.79 17.73 0.53
N PHE A 256 16.26 18.91 0.82
CA PHE A 256 15.48 19.12 2.01
C PHE A 256 14.01 18.80 1.67
N PRO A 257 13.39 17.80 2.31
CA PRO A 257 11.97 17.53 2.07
C PRO A 257 11.15 18.70 2.60
N THR A 258 10.42 19.38 1.72
CA THR A 258 9.30 20.24 2.09
C THR A 258 8.01 19.46 1.94
N GLY A 259 6.97 19.93 2.60
CA GLY A 259 5.67 19.29 2.53
C GLY A 259 4.68 19.85 3.52
N ALA A 260 3.45 19.38 3.40
CA ALA A 260 2.35 19.78 4.25
C ALA A 260 1.44 18.62 4.62
N VAL A 261 0.76 18.81 5.75
CA VAL A 261 -0.38 18.01 6.18
C VAL A 261 -1.65 18.81 5.95
N MET A 262 -2.65 18.16 5.37
CA MET A 262 -3.98 18.69 5.07
C MET A 262 -5.03 17.90 5.83
N LEU A 263 -5.96 18.61 6.47
CA LEU A 263 -7.04 18.07 7.30
C LEU A 263 -8.35 18.77 6.98
N GLY A 264 -9.35 18.03 6.53
CA GLY A 264 -10.68 18.58 6.29
C GLY A 264 -11.41 18.90 7.61
N THR A 265 -12.13 20.02 7.64
CA THR A 265 -12.83 20.52 8.82
C THR A 265 -14.03 21.39 8.50
N ASP A 266 -15.04 21.35 9.38
CA ASP A 266 -16.18 22.28 9.36
C ASP A 266 -16.04 23.46 10.35
N ASP A 267 -15.01 23.49 11.20
CA ASP A 267 -14.75 24.56 12.17
C ASP A 267 -13.32 25.11 12.04
N ALA A 268 -13.23 26.20 11.29
CA ALA A 268 -11.95 26.85 11.03
C ALA A 268 -11.32 27.48 12.28
N THR A 269 -12.10 27.86 13.29
CA THR A 269 -11.57 28.44 14.53
C THR A 269 -10.90 27.37 15.37
N ARG A 270 -11.56 26.22 15.54
CA ARG A 270 -10.99 25.07 16.25
C ARG A 270 -9.77 24.51 15.53
N MET A 271 -9.78 24.47 14.20
CA MET A 271 -8.62 23.98 13.44
C MET A 271 -7.38 24.86 13.65
N ARG A 272 -7.55 26.19 13.66
CA ARG A 272 -6.44 27.11 14.00
C ARG A 272 -5.95 26.90 15.43
N ASN A 273 -6.84 26.68 16.38
CA ASN A 273 -6.48 26.38 17.77
C ASN A 273 -5.72 25.05 17.88
N PHE A 274 -6.14 24.03 17.15
CA PHE A 274 -5.46 22.74 17.07
C PHE A 274 -4.04 22.86 16.51
N PHE A 275 -3.85 23.57 15.40
CA PHE A 275 -2.49 23.81 14.86
C PHE A 275 -1.62 24.63 15.82
N ASN A 276 -2.17 25.66 16.47
CA ASN A 276 -1.46 26.39 17.53
C ASN A 276 -1.06 25.46 18.69
N GLY A 277 -1.94 24.54 19.09
CA GLY A 277 -1.68 23.56 20.14
C GLY A 277 -0.53 22.62 19.79
N ILE A 278 -0.55 22.01 18.60
CA ILE A 278 0.51 21.11 18.13
C ILE A 278 1.85 21.85 18.04
N LEU A 279 1.88 23.05 17.45
CA LEU A 279 3.12 23.81 17.33
C LEU A 279 3.64 24.30 18.69
N GLY A 280 2.74 24.65 19.61
CA GLY A 280 3.09 24.97 21.00
C GLY A 280 3.72 23.78 21.74
N LEU A 281 3.21 22.56 21.53
CA LEU A 281 3.80 21.33 22.05
C LEU A 281 5.18 21.06 21.44
N ALA A 282 5.31 21.21 20.12
CA ALA A 282 6.58 21.02 19.40
C ALA A 282 7.67 22.01 19.87
N ALA A 283 7.27 23.22 20.27
CA ALA A 283 8.15 24.23 20.84
C ALA A 283 8.42 24.05 22.35
N GLY A 284 8.02 22.92 22.95
CA GLY A 284 8.23 22.64 24.38
C GLY A 284 7.49 23.61 25.30
N GLY A 285 6.38 24.20 24.84
CA GLY A 285 5.63 25.24 25.54
C GLY A 285 6.28 26.63 25.47
N GLN A 286 7.47 26.76 24.88
CA GLN A 286 8.07 28.06 24.55
C GLN A 286 7.47 28.54 23.23
N VAL A 287 6.31 29.20 23.31
CA VAL A 287 5.62 29.70 22.11
C VAL A 287 6.57 30.65 21.38
N GLY A 288 7.10 30.21 20.25
CA GLY A 288 7.84 31.08 19.34
C GLY A 288 6.93 32.23 18.90
N ARG A 289 7.49 33.40 18.64
CA ARG A 289 6.70 34.56 18.22
C ARG A 289 5.97 34.23 16.93
N SER A 290 4.64 34.07 17.01
CA SER A 290 3.83 33.87 15.82
C SER A 290 3.77 35.17 15.03
N THR A 291 3.83 35.06 13.72
CA THR A 291 3.63 36.17 12.79
C THR A 291 2.50 35.81 11.85
N THR A 292 1.67 36.79 11.53
CA THR A 292 0.58 36.62 10.60
C THR A 292 0.85 37.42 9.33
N SER A 293 0.47 36.84 8.21
CA SER A 293 0.47 37.52 6.92
C SER A 293 -0.80 37.15 6.16
N THR A 294 -1.14 37.93 5.14
CA THR A 294 -2.26 37.61 4.26
C THR A 294 -1.71 37.31 2.87
N TYR A 295 -2.16 36.21 2.28
CA TYR A 295 -1.81 35.82 0.92
C TYR A 295 -3.08 35.44 0.17
N ARG A 296 -3.37 36.13 -0.94
CA ARG A 296 -4.59 35.93 -1.76
C ARG A 296 -5.89 35.88 -0.91
N GLY A 297 -5.98 36.75 0.10
CA GLY A 297 -7.13 36.81 1.02
C GLY A 297 -7.18 35.70 2.09
N VAL A 298 -6.14 34.87 2.20
CA VAL A 298 -6.00 33.81 3.20
C VAL A 298 -5.02 34.25 4.28
N THR A 299 -5.42 34.16 5.54
CA THR A 299 -4.53 34.43 6.67
C THR A 299 -3.59 33.25 6.89
N ILE A 300 -2.30 33.50 6.77
CA ILE A 300 -1.21 32.57 7.06
C ILE A 300 -0.64 32.93 8.43
N THR A 301 -0.54 31.94 9.31
CA THR A 301 0.16 32.07 10.60
C THR A 301 1.45 31.27 10.53
N THR A 302 2.56 31.91 10.86
CA THR A 302 3.89 31.32 10.84
C THR A 302 4.46 31.30 12.25
N MET A 303 5.06 30.18 12.66
CA MET A 303 5.63 30.01 14.00
C MET A 303 7.05 29.46 13.91
N ALA A 304 8.02 30.22 14.40
CA ALA A 304 9.39 29.73 14.57
C ALA A 304 9.44 28.75 15.76
N ILE A 305 10.08 27.59 15.60
CA ILE A 305 10.27 26.63 16.68
C ILE A 305 11.72 26.73 17.19
N PRO A 306 11.96 27.16 18.45
CA PRO A 306 13.30 27.27 19.01
C PRO A 306 14.06 25.93 18.97
N GLY A 307 15.34 25.95 18.60
CA GLY A 307 16.19 24.75 18.56
C GLY A 307 16.02 23.84 17.35
N ILE A 308 15.03 24.08 16.48
CA ILE A 308 14.84 23.35 15.21
C ILE A 308 15.38 24.15 14.01
N GLY A 309 15.81 25.41 14.22
CA GLY A 309 16.34 26.27 13.18
C GLY A 309 17.85 26.52 13.28
N THR A 310 18.62 26.06 12.30
CA THR A 310 19.94 26.66 12.00
C THR A 310 20.13 27.07 10.54
N GLN A 311 19.22 26.79 9.61
CA GLN A 311 19.22 27.32 8.24
C GLN A 311 17.76 27.48 7.77
N ASP A 312 17.45 28.50 6.98
CA ASP A 312 16.11 29.04 6.61
C ASP A 312 15.10 28.07 5.94
N HIS A 313 15.28 26.76 6.06
CA HIS A 313 14.55 25.70 5.36
C HIS A 313 13.32 25.14 6.10
N PHE A 314 13.16 25.47 7.39
CA PHE A 314 12.01 25.00 8.19
C PHE A 314 11.42 26.14 9.00
N LEU A 315 10.22 26.57 8.62
CA LEU A 315 9.47 27.64 9.26
C LEU A 315 7.97 27.31 9.16
N PRO A 316 7.45 26.49 10.09
CA PRO A 316 6.09 25.99 10.02
C PRO A 316 5.07 27.10 9.86
N ALA A 317 4.17 26.91 8.91
CA ALA A 317 3.09 27.83 8.62
C ALA A 317 1.77 27.07 8.48
N PHE A 318 0.68 27.65 8.96
CA PHE A 318 -0.65 27.08 8.79
C PHE A 318 -1.67 28.11 8.32
N ALA A 319 -2.68 27.61 7.63
CA ALA A 319 -3.87 28.36 7.25
C ALA A 319 -5.11 27.44 7.30
N VAL A 320 -6.28 28.06 7.33
CA VAL A 320 -7.56 27.36 7.15
C VAL A 320 -8.38 28.13 6.14
N LEU A 321 -8.78 27.47 5.05
CA LEU A 321 -9.59 28.02 3.97
C LEU A 321 -10.49 26.93 3.37
N ASP A 322 -11.69 27.29 2.94
CA ASP A 322 -12.66 26.41 2.24
C ASP A 322 -12.84 25.00 2.84
N GLY A 323 -12.87 24.92 4.18
CA GLY A 323 -13.04 23.65 4.90
C GLY A 323 -11.78 22.79 4.97
N MET A 324 -10.61 23.31 4.63
CA MET A 324 -9.32 22.61 4.72
C MET A 324 -8.36 23.36 5.65
N GLY A 325 -7.86 22.66 6.67
CA GLY A 325 -6.71 23.08 7.46
C GLY A 325 -5.43 22.58 6.83
N ILE A 326 -4.45 23.45 6.63
CA ILE A 326 -3.15 23.12 6.05
C ILE A 326 -2.06 23.52 7.05
N LEU A 327 -1.18 22.58 7.38
CA LEU A 327 0.04 22.81 8.15
C LEU A 327 1.25 22.41 7.29
N ALA A 328 2.00 23.41 6.84
CA ALA A 328 3.13 23.24 5.94
C ALA A 328 4.46 23.49 6.65
N SER A 329 5.53 22.87 6.15
CA SER A 329 6.89 23.06 6.67
C SER A 329 7.45 24.47 6.43
N THR A 330 6.95 25.18 5.42
CA THR A 330 7.35 26.56 5.08
C THR A 330 6.16 27.40 4.62
N PRO A 331 6.24 28.75 4.66
CA PRO A 331 5.22 29.61 4.07
C PRO A 331 5.17 29.51 2.54
N THR A 332 6.25 29.11 1.88
CA THR A 332 6.28 28.90 0.43
C THR A 332 5.44 27.70 0.04
N GLU A 333 5.60 26.58 0.75
CA GLU A 333 4.81 25.36 0.57
C GLU A 333 3.31 25.63 0.79
N LEU A 334 2.96 26.34 1.88
CA LEU A 334 1.58 26.72 2.14
C LEU A 334 0.95 27.55 1.01
N LYS A 335 1.73 28.46 0.40
CA LYS A 335 1.26 29.27 -0.73
C LYS A 335 1.05 28.42 -1.98
N ALA A 336 1.93 27.45 -2.25
CA ALA A 336 1.78 26.52 -3.37
C ALA A 336 0.47 25.74 -3.29
N ILE A 337 0.08 25.28 -2.10
CA ILE A 337 -1.20 24.60 -1.86
C ILE A 337 -2.40 25.55 -2.05
N ILE A 338 -2.30 26.79 -1.55
CA ILE A 338 -3.34 27.80 -1.77
C ILE A 338 -3.50 28.09 -3.27
N ASP A 339 -2.40 28.21 -4.02
CA ASP A 339 -2.42 28.45 -5.45
C ASP A 339 -2.99 27.25 -6.21
N ALA A 340 -2.58 26.02 -5.86
CA ALA A 340 -3.09 24.78 -6.45
C ALA A 340 -4.62 24.69 -6.35
N HIS A 341 -5.18 25.00 -5.18
CA HIS A 341 -6.62 25.00 -4.93
C HIS A 341 -7.32 26.14 -5.68
N LYS A 342 -6.81 27.38 -5.57
CA LYS A 342 -7.48 28.57 -6.15
C LYS A 342 -7.39 28.65 -7.67
N ASP A 343 -6.29 28.17 -8.24
CA ASP A 343 -6.05 28.23 -9.69
C ASP A 343 -6.43 26.91 -10.39
N HIS A 344 -6.92 25.91 -9.64
CA HIS A 344 -7.28 24.59 -10.15
C HIS A 344 -6.11 23.87 -10.87
N THR A 345 -4.90 24.06 -10.35
CA THR A 345 -3.61 23.52 -10.82
C THR A 345 -3.10 22.38 -9.94
N ALA A 346 -4.01 21.70 -9.23
CA ALA A 346 -3.68 20.54 -8.42
C ALA A 346 -3.07 19.38 -9.24
N ILE A 347 -2.52 18.37 -8.54
CA ILE A 347 -1.82 17.21 -9.08
C ILE A 347 -2.60 16.45 -10.16
N SER A 348 -3.93 16.53 -10.14
CA SER A 348 -4.81 16.01 -11.20
C SER A 348 -4.52 16.56 -12.61
N ARG A 349 -3.83 17.69 -12.72
CA ARG A 349 -3.37 18.29 -13.99
C ARG A 349 -2.01 17.77 -14.45
N ASP A 350 -1.24 17.12 -13.57
CA ASP A 350 0.04 16.52 -13.93
C ASP A 350 -0.18 15.30 -14.83
N ALA A 351 0.55 15.23 -15.95
CA ALA A 351 0.38 14.18 -16.93
C ALA A 351 0.85 12.81 -16.42
N THR A 352 1.90 12.78 -15.59
CA THR A 352 2.43 11.54 -15.00
C THR A 352 1.43 10.98 -14.00
N TYR A 353 0.88 11.84 -13.14
CA TYR A 353 -0.20 11.48 -12.23
C TYR A 353 -1.45 11.01 -12.98
N GLY A 354 -1.88 11.75 -14.01
CA GLY A 354 -3.07 11.40 -14.82
C GLY A 354 -2.94 10.03 -15.50
N ALA A 355 -1.76 9.69 -16.01
CA ALA A 355 -1.48 8.36 -16.54
C ALA A 355 -1.59 7.27 -15.46
N ALA A 356 -1.02 7.51 -14.28
CA ALA A 356 -1.06 6.55 -13.17
C ALA A 356 -2.49 6.38 -12.62
N ALA A 357 -3.24 7.48 -12.52
CA ALA A 357 -4.64 7.50 -12.09
C ALA A 357 -5.56 6.77 -13.09
N THR A 358 -5.27 6.84 -14.39
CA THR A 358 -6.04 6.08 -15.40
C THR A 358 -5.87 4.57 -15.25
N ALA A 359 -4.71 4.13 -14.75
CA ALA A 359 -4.44 2.72 -14.48
C ALA A 359 -4.91 2.26 -13.09
N SER A 360 -5.29 3.18 -12.19
CA SER A 360 -5.61 2.88 -10.79
C SER A 360 -7.09 2.50 -10.58
N LEU A 361 -7.53 2.40 -9.32
CA LEU A 361 -8.95 2.22 -8.99
C LEU A 361 -9.74 3.52 -9.28
N PRO A 362 -11.00 3.44 -9.74
CA PRO A 362 -11.75 4.61 -10.20
C PRO A 362 -12.17 5.56 -9.06
N ASN A 363 -12.52 5.04 -7.88
CA ASN A 363 -12.94 5.82 -6.71
C ASN A 363 -12.22 5.33 -5.45
N PRO A 364 -10.90 5.52 -5.34
CA PRO A 364 -10.13 4.94 -4.27
C PRO A 364 -10.39 5.67 -2.94
N ALA A 365 -10.49 4.89 -1.86
CA ALA A 365 -10.57 5.38 -0.50
C ALA A 365 -9.23 5.95 0.00
N SER A 366 -8.12 5.43 -0.53
CA SER A 366 -6.79 5.98 -0.31
C SER A 366 -5.95 5.97 -1.58
N VAL A 367 -5.06 6.95 -1.72
CA VAL A 367 -4.08 7.06 -2.80
C VAL A 367 -2.72 7.37 -2.20
N PHE A 368 -1.73 6.54 -2.51
CA PHE A 368 -0.32 6.84 -2.35
C PHE A 368 0.29 7.01 -3.73
N TYR A 369 1.03 8.07 -3.96
CA TYR A 369 1.63 8.38 -5.25
C TYR A 369 3.07 8.87 -5.09
N LEU A 370 3.93 8.46 -6.02
CA LEU A 370 5.29 8.95 -6.19
C LEU A 370 5.58 9.19 -7.67
N ASP A 371 6.08 10.38 -8.00
CA ASP A 371 6.70 10.68 -9.30
C ASP A 371 8.16 10.21 -9.26
N LEU A 372 8.37 8.95 -9.63
CA LEU A 372 9.69 8.34 -9.62
C LEU A 372 10.66 9.02 -10.59
N ALA A 373 10.15 9.57 -11.71
CA ALA A 373 11.00 10.27 -12.66
C ALA A 373 11.54 11.58 -12.08
N LYS A 374 10.70 12.37 -11.39
CA LYS A 374 11.16 13.56 -10.67
C LYS A 374 12.15 13.20 -9.57
N ILE A 375 11.86 12.17 -8.77
CA ILE A 375 12.74 11.72 -7.68
C ILE A 375 14.09 11.22 -8.20
N VAL A 376 14.11 10.40 -9.25
CA VAL A 376 15.36 9.91 -9.87
C VAL A 376 16.17 11.07 -10.44
N LYS A 377 15.51 12.00 -11.15
CA LYS A 377 16.16 13.20 -11.68
C LYS A 377 16.72 14.09 -10.58
N ALA A 378 16.00 14.24 -9.46
CA ALA A 378 16.53 14.92 -8.30
C ALA A 378 17.82 14.21 -7.86
N ILE A 379 17.78 12.88 -7.64
CA ILE A 379 18.94 12.11 -7.13
C ILE A 379 20.14 12.29 -8.06
N GLU A 380 19.93 12.24 -9.38
CA GLU A 380 20.94 12.46 -10.42
C GLU A 380 21.53 13.89 -10.44
N THR A 381 20.79 14.88 -9.95
CA THR A 381 21.22 16.28 -9.93
C THR A 381 21.68 16.74 -8.54
N ALA A 382 21.71 15.83 -7.57
CA ALA A 382 22.07 16.12 -6.19
C ALA A 382 23.49 16.68 -6.06
N PRO A 383 23.71 17.75 -5.27
CA PRO A 383 25.04 18.25 -4.98
C PRO A 383 25.93 17.17 -4.35
N ALA A 384 27.23 17.22 -4.66
CA ALA A 384 28.23 16.40 -3.99
C ALA A 384 28.23 16.71 -2.48
N GLY A 385 28.24 15.66 -1.65
CA GLY A 385 28.10 15.76 -0.19
C GLY A 385 26.66 15.70 0.33
N SER A 386 25.65 15.62 -0.53
CA SER A 386 24.26 15.41 -0.11
C SER A 386 24.05 14.01 0.50
N ALA A 387 23.05 13.89 1.38
CA ALA A 387 22.69 12.63 2.04
C ALA A 387 22.30 11.51 1.04
N VAL A 388 21.93 11.87 -0.19
CA VAL A 388 21.48 10.95 -1.25
C VAL A 388 22.58 10.57 -2.24
N GLN A 389 23.79 11.11 -2.11
CA GLN A 389 24.90 10.82 -3.03
C GLN A 389 25.25 9.32 -3.09
N GLY A 390 25.04 8.58 -1.99
CA GLY A 390 25.21 7.12 -1.96
C GLY A 390 24.18 6.34 -2.80
N LEU A 391 23.05 6.94 -3.15
CA LEU A 391 22.00 6.34 -3.99
C LEU A 391 22.33 6.44 -5.49
N HIS A 392 23.08 7.47 -5.88
CA HIS A 392 23.54 7.73 -7.25
C HIS A 392 24.24 6.51 -7.88
N LEU A 393 25.02 5.77 -7.09
CA LEU A 393 25.83 4.63 -7.54
C LEU A 393 25.03 3.31 -7.69
N LYS A 394 23.78 3.25 -7.19
CA LYS A 394 22.91 2.06 -7.25
C LYS A 394 21.65 2.27 -8.10
N ALA A 395 21.26 3.52 -8.34
CA ALA A 395 19.96 3.89 -8.91
C ALA A 395 19.92 3.92 -10.46
N THR A 396 21.02 4.30 -11.12
CA THR A 396 20.98 4.83 -12.50
C THR A 396 20.76 3.80 -13.62
N GLY A 397 20.91 2.50 -13.36
CA GLY A 397 20.63 1.46 -14.36
C GLY A 397 19.18 0.97 -14.35
N ASN A 398 18.63 0.72 -13.17
CA ASN A 398 17.37 -0.01 -13.02
C ASN A 398 16.15 0.88 -12.75
N LEU A 399 16.35 2.12 -12.30
CA LEU A 399 15.25 3.02 -11.93
C LEU A 399 14.89 4.02 -13.04
N THR A 400 15.80 4.29 -13.96
CA THR A 400 15.60 5.21 -15.10
C THR A 400 14.34 4.92 -15.93
N PRO A 401 13.95 3.64 -16.17
CA PRO A 401 12.72 3.35 -16.89
C PRO A 401 11.44 3.67 -16.10
N LEU A 402 11.52 3.82 -14.77
CA LEU A 402 10.35 4.00 -13.92
C LEU A 402 9.85 5.45 -13.97
N ARG A 403 8.55 5.61 -14.21
CA ARG A 403 7.89 6.92 -14.30
C ARG A 403 7.16 7.30 -13.04
N ALA A 404 6.34 6.39 -12.53
CA ALA A 404 5.51 6.62 -11.37
C ALA A 404 5.23 5.32 -10.63
N PHE A 405 4.97 5.48 -9.33
CA PHE A 405 4.36 4.44 -8.53
C PHE A 405 3.07 4.99 -7.92
N MET A 406 2.00 4.23 -8.01
CA MET A 406 0.74 4.55 -7.36
C MET A 406 0.16 3.32 -6.67
N LEU A 407 -0.24 3.46 -5.41
CA LEU A 407 -1.02 2.48 -4.69
C LEU A 407 -2.38 3.10 -4.38
N THR A 408 -3.43 2.43 -4.84
CA THR A 408 -4.82 2.79 -4.52
C THR A 408 -5.48 1.67 -3.76
N SER A 409 -6.31 2.00 -2.80
CA SER A 409 -7.13 1.02 -2.08
C SER A 409 -8.59 1.42 -2.08
N ASP A 410 -9.46 0.43 -2.05
CA ASP A 410 -10.88 0.58 -1.82
C ASP A 410 -11.36 -0.57 -0.91
N SER A 411 -12.40 -0.30 -0.13
CA SER A 411 -12.96 -1.27 0.82
C SER A 411 -14.48 -1.25 0.78
N SER A 412 -15.05 -2.43 0.95
CA SER A 412 -16.49 -2.67 0.98
C SER A 412 -16.80 -3.68 2.10
N PRO A 413 -18.05 -3.80 2.56
CA PRO A 413 -18.38 -4.76 3.61
C PRO A 413 -17.97 -6.23 3.32
N ASP A 414 -17.83 -6.59 2.04
CA ASP A 414 -17.46 -7.94 1.59
C ASP A 414 -15.96 -8.08 1.24
N GLY A 415 -15.12 -7.07 1.50
CA GLY A 415 -13.67 -7.18 1.34
C GLY A 415 -12.93 -5.90 0.97
N MET A 416 -11.69 -6.05 0.54
CA MET A 416 -10.80 -4.96 0.17
C MET A 416 -10.15 -5.25 -1.19
N VAL A 417 -9.89 -4.20 -1.95
CA VAL A 417 -9.07 -4.26 -3.17
C VAL A 417 -7.96 -3.22 -3.07
N GLU A 418 -6.74 -3.64 -3.35
CA GLU A 418 -5.58 -2.78 -3.51
C GLU A 418 -5.06 -2.92 -4.94
N ARG A 419 -4.69 -1.81 -5.56
CA ARG A 419 -4.04 -1.78 -6.85
C ARG A 419 -2.74 -1.02 -6.80
N PHE A 420 -1.67 -1.72 -7.17
CA PHE A 420 -0.33 -1.19 -7.35
C PHE A 420 -0.10 -0.94 -8.84
N VAL A 421 0.27 0.28 -9.18
CA VAL A 421 0.60 0.69 -10.54
C VAL A 421 2.07 1.10 -10.56
N VAL A 422 2.84 0.48 -11.45
CA VAL A 422 4.19 0.92 -11.80
C VAL A 422 4.17 1.31 -13.26
N LEU A 423 4.33 2.61 -13.53
CA LEU A 423 4.48 3.10 -14.91
C LEU A 423 5.94 3.00 -15.35
N VAL A 424 6.16 2.58 -16.57
CA VAL A 424 7.47 2.46 -17.21
C VAL A 424 7.47 3.15 -18.58
N GLN A 425 8.66 3.51 -19.08
CA GLN A 425 8.85 3.97 -20.46
C GLN A 425 8.75 2.85 -21.49
#